data_AF-A0A2V5MZL2-F1
#
_entry.id   AF-A0A2V5MZL2-F1
#
_cell.length_a   1.000
_cell.length_b   1.000
_cell.length_c   1.000
_cell.angle_alpha   90.00
_cell.angle_beta   90.00
_cell.angle_gamma   90.00
#
_symmetry.space_group_name_H-M   'P 1'
#
loop_
_entity.id
_entity.type
_entity.pdbx_description
1 polymer ?
#
loop_
_entity_poly.entity_id
_entity_poly.type
_entity_poly.pdbx_seq_one_letter_code
_entity_poly.pdbx_strand_id
1 'polypeptide(L)' 'VFRRADELSEEHAPKAGQRTIDLLHVAIALDFRATTFLSFDQRQRRLARAAGLRVCP' A
#
# COMPACT_ATOMS: atom_id res chain seq x y z
N VAL A 1 -12.03 -0.89 -1.34
CA VAL A 1 -11.00 0.11 -0.95
C VAL A 1 -10.91 0.31 0.55
N PHE A 2 -11.87 0.94 1.26
CA PHE A 2 -11.71 1.26 2.70
C PHE A 2 -11.42 0.05 3.59
N ARG A 3 -12.20 -1.04 3.49
CA ARG A 3 -11.91 -2.29 4.23
C ARG A 3 -10.49 -2.83 3.99
N ARG A 4 -10.02 -2.79 2.73
CA ARG A 4 -8.67 -3.24 2.39
C ARG A 4 -7.60 -2.30 2.95
N ALA A 5 -7.88 -1.00 3.03
CA ALA A 5 -6.98 -0.05 3.68
C ALA A 5 -6.91 -0.29 5.19
N ASP A 6 -8.02 -0.67 5.83
CA ASP A 6 -8.03 -1.07 7.25
C ASP A 6 -7.24 -2.37 7.47
N GLU A 7 -7.41 -3.38 6.62
CA GLU A 7 -6.63 -4.63 6.65
C GLU A 7 -5.12 -4.36 6.51
N LEU A 8 -4.73 -3.52 5.54
CA LEU A 8 -3.33 -3.08 5.38
C LEU A 8 -2.82 -2.32 6.61
N SER A 9 -3.69 -1.56 7.27
CA SER A 9 -3.35 -0.85 8.51
C SER A 9 -3.06 -1.86 9.62
N GLU A 10 -3.93 -2.86 9.82
CA GLU A 10 -3.75 -3.88 10.86
C GLU A 10 -2.51 -4.76 10.61
N GLU A 11 -2.31 -5.23 9.38
CA GLU A 11 -1.19 -6.10 9.01
C GLU A 11 0.17 -5.41 9.08
N HIS A 12 0.20 -4.08 8.92
CA HIS A 12 1.44 -3.30 8.86
C HIS A 12 1.59 -2.24 9.98
N ALA A 13 0.63 -2.18 10.91
CA ALA A 13 0.57 -1.27 12.05
C ALA A 13 1.83 -1.24 12.92
N PRO A 14 2.50 -2.37 13.24
CA PRO A 14 3.66 -2.33 14.13
C PRO A 14 4.91 -1.71 13.49
N LYS A 15 4.94 -1.48 12.16
CA LYS A 15 6.20 -1.22 11.43
C LYS A 15 6.31 0.14 10.74
N ALA A 16 5.25 0.94 10.61
CA ALA A 16 5.38 2.20 9.88
C ALA A 16 4.29 3.23 10.21
N GLY A 17 4.70 4.48 10.45
CA GLY A 17 3.82 5.64 10.47
C GLY A 17 3.28 5.97 9.07
N GLN A 18 2.46 5.08 8.52
CA GLN A 18 1.83 5.27 7.23
C GLN A 18 0.66 6.22 7.34
N ARG A 19 0.52 7.09 6.35
CA ARG A 19 -0.61 8.01 6.28
C ARG A 19 -1.80 7.27 5.68
N THR A 20 -3.02 7.67 6.04
CA THR A 20 -4.26 7.13 5.46
C THR A 20 -4.24 7.11 3.93
N ILE A 21 -3.62 8.13 3.31
CA ILE A 21 -3.47 8.22 1.86
C ILE A 21 -2.58 7.10 1.27
N ASP A 22 -1.56 6.66 2.00
CA ASP A 22 -0.67 5.58 1.55
C ASP A 22 -1.45 4.26 1.50
N LEU A 23 -2.23 3.99 2.56
CA LEU A 23 -3.09 2.82 2.69
C LEU A 23 -4.15 2.79 1.58
N LEU A 24 -4.84 3.91 1.35
CA LEU A 24 -5.87 4.01 0.31
C LEU A 24 -5.29 3.79 -1.09
N HIS A 25 -4.13 4.38 -1.40
CA HIS A 25 -3.52 4.24 -2.72
C HIS A 25 -3.13 2.78 -3.01
N VAL A 26 -2.50 2.09 -2.06
CA VAL A 26 -2.14 0.68 -2.22
C VAL A 26 -3.38 -0.22 -2.24
N ALA A 27 -4.39 0.06 -1.41
CA ALA A 27 -5.66 -0.67 -1.43
C ALA A 27 -6.34 -0.59 -2.80
N ILE A 28 -6.34 0.58 -3.44
CA ILE A 28 -6.86 0.75 -4.81
C ILE A 28 -6.07 -0.13 -5.78
N ALA A 29 -4.73 -0.07 -5.78
CA ALA A 29 -3.92 -0.87 -6.70
C ALA A 29 -4.19 -2.38 -6.57
N LEU A 30 -4.37 -2.87 -5.35
CA LEU A 30 -4.73 -4.27 -5.08
C LEU A 30 -6.14 -4.62 -5.55
N ASP A 31 -7.13 -3.75 -5.32
CA ASP A 31 -8.51 -3.96 -5.79
C ASP A 31 -8.58 -4.03 -7.33
N PHE A 32 -7.75 -3.24 -8.02
CA PHE A 32 -7.59 -3.29 -9.48
C PHE A 32 -6.69 -4.45 -9.97
N ARG A 33 -6.20 -5.29 -9.06
CA ARG A 33 -5.29 -6.41 -9.37
C ARG A 33 -4.05 -5.97 -10.14
N ALA A 34 -3.53 -4.78 -9.83
CA ALA A 34 -2.29 -4.30 -10.41
C ALA A 34 -1.15 -5.28 -10.08
N THR A 35 -0.23 -5.46 -11.03
CA THR A 35 0.98 -6.28 -10.81
C THR A 35 2.21 -5.43 -10.47
N THR A 36 2.12 -4.12 -10.67
CA THR A 36 3.18 -3.15 -10.43
C THR A 36 2.58 -1.86 -9.87
N PHE A 37 3.22 -1.30 -8.85
CA PHE A 37 2.87 -0.05 -8.19
C PHE A 37 3.96 1.00 -8.46
N LEU A 38 3.58 2.10 -9.11
CA LEU A 38 4.48 3.20 -9.44
C LEU A 38 4.25 4.35 -8.45
N SER A 39 5.31 4.80 -7.78
CA SER A 39 5.22 5.96 -6.89
C SER A 39 6.61 6.47 -6.56
N PHE A 40 6.77 7.80 -6.56
CA PHE A 40 7.96 8.46 -6.04
C PHE A 40 7.95 8.58 -4.50
N ASP A 41 6.84 8.28 -3.83
CA ASP A 41 6.75 8.26 -2.37
C ASP A 41 7.32 6.95 -1.78
N GLN A 42 8.35 7.08 -0.94
CA GLN A 42 9.03 5.92 -0.36
C GLN A 42 8.16 5.13 0.61
N ARG A 43 7.19 5.76 1.31
CA ARG A 43 6.28 5.08 2.23
C ARG A 43 5.28 4.23 1.45
N GLN A 44 4.68 4.79 0.40
CA GLN A 44 3.79 4.05 -0.48
C GLN A 44 4.49 2.85 -1.12
N ARG A 45 5.73 3.04 -1.59
CA ARG A 45 6.54 1.94 -2.13
C ARG A 45 6.83 0.84 -1.11
N ARG A 46 7.10 1.20 0.15
CA ARG A 46 7.32 0.21 1.21
C ARG A 46 6.05 -0.57 1.52
N LEU A 47 4.90 0.11 1.62
CA LEU A 47 3.60 -0.54 1.82
C LEU A 47 3.27 -1.49 0.66
N ALA A 48 3.35 -1.00 -0.57
CA ALA A 48 3.02 -1.77 -1.76
C ALA A 48 3.87 -3.05 -1.87
N ARG A 49 5.17 -2.94 -1.54
CA ARG A 49 6.07 -4.10 -1.50
C ARG A 49 5.68 -5.08 -0.40
N ALA A 50 5.30 -4.60 0.80
CA ALA A 50 4.83 -5.46 1.89
C ALA A 50 3.53 -6.18 1.53
N ALA A 51 2.66 -5.53 0.75
CA ALA A 51 1.42 -6.08 0.23
C ALA A 51 1.61 -6.95 -1.04
N GLY A 52 2.85 -7.28 -1.43
CA GLY A 52 3.16 -8.22 -2.51
C GLY A 52 3.18 -7.63 -3.92
N LEU A 53 3.10 -6.30 -4.08
CA LEU A 53 3.22 -5.67 -5.39
C LEU A 53 4.68 -5.51 -5.81
N ARG A 54 4.96 -5.61 -7.11
CA ARG A 54 6.23 -5.09 -7.67
C ARG A 54 6.19 -3.57 -7.58
N VAL A 55 7.33 -2.95 -7.31
CA VAL A 55 7.37 -1.50 -7.06
C VAL A 55 8.51 -0.85 -7.83
N CYS A 56 8.18 0.24 -8.53
CA CYS A 56 9.14 1.10 -9.22
C CYS A 56 8.89 2.58 -8.86
N PRO A 57 9.90 3.46 -9.05
CA PRO A 57 9.69 4.90 -9.02
C PRO A 57 8.57 5.32 -9.99
#